data_AF-A0A3S4GLA0-F1
#
_entry.id   AF-A0A3S4GLA0-F1
#
_cell.length_a   1.000
_cell.length_b   1.000
_cell.length_c   1.000
_cell.angle_alpha   90.00
_cell.angle_beta   90.00
_cell.angle_gamma   90.00
#
_symmetry.space_group_name_H-M   'P 1'
#
loop_
_entity.id
_entity.type
_entity.pdbx_description
1 polymer ?
#
loop_
_entity_poly.entity_id
_entity_poly.type
_entity_poly.pdbx_seq_one_letter_code
_entity_poly.pdbx_strand_id
1 'polypeptide(L)'
;MTARGIKSATLEAAEAVTVSAANIVCRASSKITLDAPEVECTQHLVTGSLAVRQGGDVTGNVTHSGGSLTSNGIVLHTHTHGGVQNGGGQTDKPL
;
A
#
# COMPACT_ATOMS: atom_id res chain seq x y z
N MET A 1 3.40 28.98 -15.71
CA MET A 1 2.92 28.66 -17.07
C MET A 1 1.67 27.79 -16.97
N THR A 2 0.80 27.80 -17.97
CA THR A 2 -0.40 26.94 -18.00
C THR A 2 -0.58 26.39 -19.41
N ALA A 3 -0.65 25.07 -19.56
CA ALA A 3 -0.99 24.41 -20.83
C ALA A 3 -2.45 23.93 -20.79
N ARG A 4 -3.24 24.18 -21.85
CA ARG A 4 -4.66 23.79 -21.96
C ARG A 4 -4.96 23.34 -23.38
N GLY A 5 -5.95 22.45 -23.55
CA GLY A 5 -6.44 22.02 -24.88
C GLY A 5 -5.51 21.09 -25.65
N ILE A 6 -4.43 20.59 -25.04
CA ILE A 6 -3.47 19.69 -25.68
C ILE A 6 -3.90 18.23 -25.55
N LYS A 7 -3.62 17.43 -26.59
CA LYS A 7 -3.89 15.98 -26.60
C LYS A 7 -2.87 15.19 -25.78
N SER A 8 -1.61 15.64 -25.79
CA SER A 8 -0.49 14.97 -25.11
C SER A 8 0.62 15.97 -24.77
N ALA A 9 1.43 15.63 -23.77
CA ALA A 9 2.69 16.29 -23.44
C ALA A 9 3.71 15.23 -23.01
N THR A 10 4.97 15.44 -23.38
CA THR A 10 6.12 14.62 -22.97
C THR A 10 7.22 15.56 -22.47
N LEU A 11 7.89 15.18 -21.38
CA LEU A 11 9.07 15.87 -20.87
C LEU A 11 10.21 14.84 -20.78
N GLU A 12 11.26 15.06 -21.56
CA GLU A 12 12.46 14.20 -21.57
C GLU A 12 13.64 14.99 -20.99
N ALA A 13 14.29 14.42 -19.99
CA ALA A 13 15.51 14.93 -19.39
C ALA A 13 16.52 13.78 -19.27
N ALA A 14 17.80 14.04 -19.55
CA ALA A 14 18.84 13.00 -19.52
C ALA A 14 19.26 12.61 -18.09
N GLU A 15 19.04 13.49 -17.11
CA GLU A 15 19.51 13.31 -15.74
C GLU A 15 18.35 13.29 -14.75
N ALA A 16 17.60 14.40 -14.63
CA ALA A 16 16.55 14.51 -13.61
C ALA A 16 15.43 15.47 -14.00
N VAL A 17 14.26 15.25 -13.39
CA VAL A 17 13.14 16.20 -13.34
C VAL A 17 12.76 16.40 -11.88
N THR A 18 12.91 17.62 -11.37
CA THR A 18 12.50 17.98 -10.00
C THR A 18 11.24 18.83 -10.04
N VAL A 19 10.21 18.43 -9.28
CA VAL A 19 8.98 19.20 -9.10
C VAL A 19 8.86 19.58 -7.64
N SER A 20 8.88 20.88 -7.34
CA SER A 20 8.79 21.39 -5.97
C SER A 20 7.64 22.39 -5.86
N ALA A 21 6.74 22.11 -4.92
CA ALA A 21 5.63 22.98 -4.53
C ALA A 21 5.12 22.54 -3.15
N ALA A 22 4.42 23.43 -2.44
CA ALA A 22 3.74 23.05 -1.20
C ALA A 22 2.69 21.95 -1.42
N ASN A 23 2.05 21.94 -2.60
CA ASN A 23 1.07 20.92 -2.99
C ASN A 23 1.29 20.52 -4.46
N ILE A 24 1.41 19.23 -4.72
CA ILE A 24 1.47 18.64 -6.07
C ILE A 24 0.23 17.74 -6.23
N VAL A 25 -0.55 17.97 -7.30
CA VAL A 25 -1.80 17.24 -7.55
C VAL A 25 -1.78 16.64 -8.96
N CYS A 26 -1.78 15.31 -9.03
CA CYS A 26 -1.91 14.57 -10.28
C CYS A 26 -3.36 14.06 -10.41
N ARG A 27 -4.10 14.54 -11.42
CA ARG A 27 -5.47 14.09 -11.70
C ARG A 27 -5.49 13.34 -13.03
N ALA A 28 -5.81 12.05 -12.97
CA ALA A 28 -6.04 11.22 -14.13
C ALA A 28 -7.37 10.46 -13.97
N SER A 29 -8.20 10.43 -15.00
CA SER A 29 -9.47 9.68 -14.99
C SER A 29 -9.31 8.18 -15.26
N SER A 30 -8.15 7.76 -15.72
CA SER A 30 -7.86 6.36 -16.08
C SER A 30 -6.78 5.76 -15.17
N LYS A 31 -5.53 6.24 -15.27
CA LYS A 31 -4.41 5.69 -14.51
C LYS A 31 -3.26 6.69 -14.38
N ILE A 32 -2.51 6.61 -13.28
CA ILE A 32 -1.15 7.13 -13.15
C ILE A 32 -0.22 5.92 -13.09
N THR A 33 0.79 5.86 -13.95
CA THR A 33 1.85 4.83 -13.91
C THR A 33 3.14 5.50 -13.46
N LEU A 34 3.82 4.90 -12.48
CA LEU A 34 5.19 5.23 -12.11
C LEU A 34 6.06 4.06 -12.56
N ASP A 35 6.70 4.20 -13.72
CA ASP A 35 7.57 3.17 -14.29
C ASP A 35 9.00 3.45 -13.87
N ALA A 36 9.35 2.96 -12.68
CA ALA A 36 10.65 3.13 -12.06
C ALA A 36 11.00 1.87 -11.26
N PRO A 37 12.29 1.54 -11.10
CA PRO A 37 12.73 0.46 -10.19
C PRO A 37 12.31 0.71 -8.73
N GLU A 38 12.24 1.97 -8.31
CA GLU A 38 11.90 2.37 -6.95
C GLU A 38 11.00 3.61 -6.95
N VAL A 39 10.01 3.59 -6.05
CA VAL A 39 9.15 4.74 -5.74
C VAL A 39 9.18 4.93 -4.24
N GLU A 40 9.78 6.03 -3.79
CA GLU A 40 9.92 6.35 -2.37
C GLU A 40 8.91 7.41 -1.93
N CYS A 41 8.15 7.10 -0.87
CA CYS A 41 7.38 8.08 -0.11
C CYS A 41 8.10 8.32 1.21
N THR A 42 8.71 9.48 1.41
CA THR A 42 9.59 9.74 2.56
C THR A 42 8.88 9.81 3.93
N GLN A 43 7.55 9.86 3.93
CA GLN A 43 6.73 9.93 5.14
C GLN A 43 5.55 8.95 5.06
N HIS A 44 4.37 9.40 4.64
CA HIS A 44 3.14 8.62 4.73
C HIS A 44 2.49 8.41 3.35
N LEU A 45 2.13 7.16 3.06
CA LEU A 45 1.34 6.77 1.88
C LEU A 45 -0.10 6.48 2.31
N VAL A 46 -1.06 7.26 1.78
CA VAL A 46 -2.49 7.01 1.92
C VAL A 46 -3.05 6.53 0.59
N THR A 47 -3.73 5.39 0.59
CA THR A 47 -4.39 4.82 -0.59
C THR A 47 -5.76 4.27 -0.23
N GLY A 48 -6.68 4.21 -1.19
CA GLY A 48 -7.99 3.57 -0.99
C GLY A 48 -7.89 2.04 -0.94
N SER A 49 -7.04 1.44 -1.78
CA SER A 49 -6.78 0.00 -1.81
C SER A 49 -5.32 -0.27 -2.17
N LEU A 50 -4.77 -1.40 -1.72
CA LEU A 50 -3.39 -1.81 -1.99
C LEU A 50 -3.35 -3.20 -2.64
N ALA A 51 -2.56 -3.34 -3.70
CA ALA A 51 -2.24 -4.62 -4.32
C ALA A 51 -0.72 -4.77 -4.43
N VAL A 52 -0.18 -5.81 -3.79
CA VAL A 52 1.25 -6.15 -3.83
C VAL A 52 1.43 -7.41 -4.67
N ARG A 53 2.29 -7.37 -5.69
CA ARG A 53 2.43 -8.45 -6.68
C ARG A 53 3.62 -9.37 -6.44
N GLN A 54 4.69 -8.87 -5.84
CA GLN A 54 5.98 -9.56 -5.72
C GLN A 54 6.52 -9.56 -4.29
N GLY A 55 5.62 -9.61 -3.30
CA GLY A 55 6.01 -9.53 -1.88
C GLY A 55 6.58 -8.17 -1.49
N GLY A 56 7.22 -8.14 -0.33
CA GLY A 56 7.85 -6.97 0.26
C GLY A 56 8.00 -7.12 1.77
N ASP A 57 8.74 -6.20 2.38
CA ASP A 57 8.93 -6.15 3.83
C ASP A 57 8.02 -5.08 4.45
N VAL A 58 7.53 -5.36 5.65
CA VAL A 58 6.80 -4.39 6.47
C VAL A 58 7.46 -4.35 7.83
N THR A 59 7.94 -3.18 8.23
CA THR A 59 8.60 -2.95 9.52
C THR A 59 7.79 -1.98 10.37
N GLY A 60 7.91 -2.12 11.70
CA GLY A 60 7.13 -1.34 12.66
C GLY A 60 5.74 -1.93 12.93
N ASN A 61 4.94 -1.18 13.69
CA ASN A 61 3.62 -1.64 14.12
C ASN A 61 2.60 -1.50 12.98
N VAL A 62 1.86 -2.57 12.71
CA VAL A 62 0.77 -2.59 11.73
C VAL A 62 -0.55 -2.83 12.45
N THR A 63 -1.46 -1.87 12.39
CA THR A 63 -2.82 -2.03 12.93
C THR A 63 -3.79 -2.26 11.78
N HIS A 64 -4.44 -3.43 11.77
CA HIS A 64 -5.50 -3.77 10.81
C HIS A 64 -6.84 -3.87 11.54
N SER A 65 -7.87 -3.23 10.99
CA SER A 65 -9.24 -3.25 11.51
C SER A 65 -10.25 -3.05 10.37
N GLY A 66 -11.54 -3.23 10.65
CA GLY A 66 -12.60 -3.02 9.65
C GLY A 66 -12.68 -4.09 8.56
N GLY A 67 -12.12 -5.29 8.79
CA GLY A 67 -12.09 -6.38 7.81
C GLY A 67 -11.33 -7.60 8.31
N SER A 68 -10.88 -8.45 7.38
CA SER A 68 -10.08 -9.65 7.66
C SER A 68 -8.71 -9.57 6.99
N LEU A 69 -7.64 -9.78 7.76
CA LEU A 69 -6.31 -10.03 7.23
C LEU A 69 -6.18 -11.54 6.99
N THR A 70 -6.08 -11.94 5.72
CA THR A 70 -6.09 -13.35 5.31
C THR A 70 -4.80 -13.71 4.57
N SER A 71 -4.18 -14.82 4.93
CA SER A 71 -3.02 -15.39 4.23
C SER A 71 -3.28 -16.85 3.90
N ASN A 72 -3.20 -17.22 2.61
CA ASN A 72 -3.48 -18.57 2.13
C ASN A 72 -4.83 -19.14 2.61
N GLY A 73 -5.86 -18.28 2.68
CA GLY A 73 -7.20 -18.66 3.16
C GLY A 73 -7.37 -18.69 4.68
N ILE A 74 -6.32 -18.43 5.46
CA ILE A 74 -6.38 -18.39 6.93
C ILE A 74 -6.53 -16.94 7.40
N VAL A 75 -7.60 -16.67 8.15
CA VAL A 75 -7.91 -15.34 8.69
C VAL A 75 -7.21 -15.14 10.03
N LEU A 76 -6.37 -14.11 10.15
CA LEU A 76 -5.49 -13.91 11.31
C LEU A 76 -6.26 -13.80 12.63
N HIS A 77 -7.34 -13.01 12.70
CA HIS A 77 -8.03 -12.74 13.97
C HIS A 77 -8.99 -13.84 14.43
N THR A 78 -9.29 -14.84 13.58
CA THR A 78 -10.27 -15.91 13.89
C THR A 78 -9.72 -17.31 13.65
N HIS A 79 -8.43 -17.47 13.37
CA HIS A 79 -7.87 -18.78 13.06
C HIS A 79 -7.97 -19.74 14.25
N THR A 80 -8.14 -21.03 13.94
CA THR A 80 -8.22 -22.12 14.92
C THR A 80 -7.30 -23.27 14.50
N HIS A 81 -6.87 -24.07 15.46
CA HIS A 81 -6.04 -25.26 15.23
C HIS A 81 -6.82 -26.54 15.56
N GLY A 82 -6.72 -27.56 14.70
CA GLY A 82 -7.23 -28.90 14.96
C GLY A 82 -6.16 -29.83 15.52
N GLY A 83 -6.56 -31.01 16.04
CA GLY A 83 -5.62 -32.05 16.51
C GLY A 83 -4.98 -31.77 17.88
N VAL A 84 -5.45 -30.75 18.59
CA VAL A 84 -5.05 -30.44 19.97
C VAL A 84 -6.28 -30.57 20.87
N GLN A 85 -6.12 -31.18 22.05
CA GLN A 85 -7.20 -31.25 23.04
C GLN A 85 -7.51 -29.82 23.51
N ASN A 86 -8.77 -29.41 23.39
CA ASN A 86 -9.22 -28.15 23.92
C ASN A 86 -9.05 -28.16 25.45
N GLY A 87 -8.21 -27.27 25.97
CA GLY A 87 -8.14 -27.04 27.41
C GLY A 87 -9.49 -26.51 27.90
N GLY A 88 -9.90 -26.90 29.10
CA GLY A 88 -11.11 -26.37 29.74
C GLY A 88 -10.99 -24.91 30.21
N GLY A 89 -9.87 -24.24 29.92
CA GLY A 89 -9.59 -22.85 30.28
C GLY A 89 -9.48 -21.96 29.05
N GLN A 90 -9.84 -20.69 29.20
CA GLN A 90 -9.56 -19.66 28.21
C GLN A 90 -8.05 -19.38 28.21
N THR A 91 -7.44 -19.31 27.03
CA THR A 91 -6.10 -18.72 26.91
C THR A 91 -6.18 -17.24 27.24
N ASP A 92 -5.18 -16.68 27.92
CA ASP A 92 -5.11 -15.24 28.13
C ASP A 92 -5.11 -14.48 26.79
N LYS A 93 -5.47 -13.20 26.83
CA LYS A 93 -5.36 -12.33 25.65
C LYS A 93 -3.90 -12.39 25.15
N PRO A 94 -3.68 -12.38 23.82
CA PRO A 94 -2.33 -12.26 23.29
C PRO A 94 -1.60 -11.12 24.02
N LEU A 95 -0.43 -11.43 24.58
CA LEU A 95 0.47 -10.42 25.15
C LEU A 95 0.95 -9.47 24.04
#